data_AF-A0A9E3NQL4-F1
#
_entry.id   AF-A0A9E3NQL4-F1
#
_cell.length_a   1.000
_cell.length_b   1.000
_cell.length_c   1.000
_cell.angle_alpha   90.00
_cell.angle_beta   90.00
_cell.angle_gamma   90.00
#
_symmetry.space_group_name_H-M   'P 1'
#
loop_
_entity.id
_entity.type
_entity.pdbx_description
1 polymer ?
#
loop_
_entity_poly.entity_id
_entity_poly.type
_entity_poly.pdbx_seq_one_letter_code
_entity_poly.pdbx_strand_id
1 'polypeptide(L)'
;MSRLVLALSLGLLCLFGLLGCERDGVPPLVEVTEISPREIEVGDRIELRGSGFPQGRVARVTFRGTLYRPGQPPIHRAAIEAEGLVASFDRIEIVVSDALEERFCGHGDHAIHTTMKGDVEVAFASSAPGAPPLVGVMTGATLDVTPSSVRASVALARAEEGARVLAFLGIAPGPASSRGVPVDRIVLGSPAERLGFQPGDVITAVDGVHVREIADVAPFSARTTQITLRHGEAGGEETKTVPMIEYAGARIPAEYSPALLLVGLALAILLVLVLPAPTIASAIELRVAGQLRARGPASIFFALVGRGPIAVASLLVSVLVGTFALGPHVASPDLDAAVLLVTALALLVTSRVFGARGAMGAARAAAHVGLLGLILAASLAEMMIHGGALRISEIVRAQGGAPWEIAAFRQPLASAAAFAYVGALFAFLRSGGSMTESRAADISLQKEARFDAIAPPKTSETHGRLLERLGLVVACALGVAVFFGGWQLPGGVEPRGPALQAVAALLFVLKTWILAGLLLGAAAVASPWAPDEVRRFVVRRLLPALVLAGALVALARKLAPSESLEAALGATIVTAGVLLVLRTALRIRGAMSRPEPHASPFL
;
A
#
# COMPACT_ATOMS: atom_id res chain seq x y z
N MET A 1 -20.82 54.61 -19.78
CA MET A 1 -19.54 53.88 -19.76
C MET A 1 -18.55 54.35 -18.67
N SER A 2 -18.61 55.58 -18.14
CA SER A 2 -17.60 56.07 -17.17
C SER A 2 -17.76 55.57 -15.72
N ARG A 3 -18.97 55.27 -15.25
CA ARG A 3 -19.19 54.81 -13.85
C ARG A 3 -18.87 53.33 -13.62
N LEU A 4 -18.99 52.49 -14.66
CA LEU A 4 -18.70 51.06 -14.57
C LEU A 4 -17.19 50.78 -14.59
N VAL A 5 -16.43 51.58 -15.34
CA VAL A 5 -14.96 51.51 -15.39
C VAL A 5 -14.33 52.02 -14.09
N LEU A 6 -14.91 53.06 -13.47
CA LEU A 6 -14.45 53.56 -12.16
C LEU A 6 -14.71 52.56 -11.01
N ALA A 7 -15.84 51.84 -11.07
CA ALA A 7 -16.14 50.79 -10.09
C ALA A 7 -15.25 49.55 -10.27
N LEU A 8 -14.90 49.18 -11.52
CA LEU A 8 -13.98 48.09 -11.79
C LEU A 8 -12.54 48.44 -11.40
N SER A 9 -12.09 49.69 -11.59
CA SER A 9 -10.74 50.11 -11.18
C SER A 9 -10.58 50.24 -9.66
N LEU A 10 -11.62 50.69 -8.93
CA LEU A 10 -11.62 50.67 -7.47
C LEU A 10 -11.66 49.24 -6.91
N GLY A 11 -12.42 48.35 -7.56
CA GLY A 11 -12.46 46.93 -7.21
C GLY A 11 -11.13 46.22 -7.45
N LEU A 12 -10.39 46.58 -8.51
CA LEU A 12 -9.08 46.03 -8.82
C LEU A 12 -7.99 46.55 -7.86
N LEU A 13 -8.07 47.80 -7.40
CA LEU A 13 -7.15 48.35 -6.39
C LEU A 13 -7.34 47.68 -5.01
N CYS A 14 -8.59 47.37 -4.63
CA CYS A 14 -8.86 46.59 -3.42
C CYS A 14 -8.37 45.13 -3.55
N LEU A 15 -8.33 44.57 -4.77
CA LEU A 15 -7.81 43.23 -5.02
C LEU A 15 -6.26 43.18 -4.97
N PHE A 16 -5.58 44.25 -5.37
CA PHE A 16 -4.11 44.36 -5.24
C PHE A 16 -3.66 44.73 -3.83
N GLY A 17 -4.50 45.40 -3.02
CA GLY A 17 -4.22 45.66 -1.60
C GLY A 17 -4.24 44.40 -0.71
N LEU A 18 -4.83 43.30 -1.18
CA LEU A 18 -4.89 42.02 -0.45
C LEU A 18 -3.73 41.06 -0.79
N LEU A 19 -2.83 41.43 -1.71
CA LEU A 19 -1.65 40.64 -2.08
C LEU A 19 -0.33 41.21 -1.56
N GLY A 20 -0.38 42.32 -0.79
CA GLY A 20 0.76 42.93 -0.14
C GLY A 20 0.74 42.73 1.38
N CYS A 21 0.92 41.49 1.86
CA CYS A 21 1.40 41.28 3.23
C CYS A 21 2.91 41.09 3.18
N GLU A 22 3.63 42.20 2.99
CA GLU A 22 5.01 42.29 3.42
C GLU A 22 4.98 42.20 4.95
N ARG A 23 5.43 41.07 5.50
CA ARG A 23 5.56 40.90 6.94
C ARG A 23 6.78 41.68 7.38
N ASP A 24 6.54 42.91 7.85
CA ASP A 24 7.52 43.68 8.59
C ASP A 24 8.09 42.84 9.73
N GLY A 25 9.42 42.83 9.79
CA GLY A 25 10.21 42.05 10.74
C GLY A 25 9.90 42.45 12.18
N VAL A 26 9.10 41.62 12.84
CA VAL A 26 9.17 41.53 14.30
C VAL A 26 10.57 40.99 14.61
N PRO A 27 11.37 41.64 15.49
CA PRO A 27 12.69 41.14 15.85
C PRO A 27 12.57 39.67 16.30
N PRO A 28 13.50 38.78 15.89
CA PRO A 28 13.41 37.37 16.27
C PRO A 28 13.59 37.26 17.78
N LEU A 29 12.47 37.13 18.50
CA LEU A 29 12.50 36.81 19.93
C LEU A 29 13.00 35.36 20.17
N VAL A 30 13.10 34.56 19.09
CA VAL A 30 13.66 33.21 19.08
C VAL A 30 14.65 33.07 17.94
N GLU A 31 15.84 32.60 18.27
CA GLU A 31 16.88 32.29 17.30
C GLU A 31 17.27 30.82 17.43
N VAL A 32 17.48 30.14 16.32
CA VAL A 32 17.96 28.75 16.27
C VAL A 32 19.30 28.78 15.55
N THR A 33 20.35 28.36 16.22
CA THR A 33 21.74 28.53 15.75
C THR A 33 22.35 27.22 15.29
N GLU A 34 22.03 26.10 15.94
CA GLU A 34 22.67 24.82 15.68
C GLU A 34 21.71 23.63 15.86
N ILE A 35 21.95 22.58 15.07
CA ILE A 35 21.37 21.24 15.23
C ILE A 35 22.49 20.24 15.51
N SER A 36 22.33 19.41 16.53
CA SER A 36 23.29 18.36 16.89
C SER A 36 22.60 17.16 17.55
N PRO A 37 22.97 15.91 17.24
CA PRO A 37 23.91 15.52 16.19
C PRO A 37 23.31 15.70 14.79
N ARG A 38 24.17 15.72 13.77
CA ARG A 38 23.75 15.76 12.35
C ARG A 38 23.50 14.39 11.76
N GLU A 39 23.95 13.35 12.45
CA GLU A 39 23.71 11.95 12.11
C GLU A 39 22.79 11.38 13.19
N ILE A 40 21.67 10.79 12.77
CA ILE A 40 20.65 10.31 13.70
C ILE A 40 20.12 8.92 13.34
N GLU A 41 19.83 8.16 14.39
CA GLU A 41 19.17 6.87 14.38
C GLU A 41 17.97 6.87 15.35
N VAL A 42 17.11 5.87 15.24
CA VAL A 42 15.99 5.71 16.18
C VAL A 42 16.53 5.56 17.61
N GLY A 43 15.94 6.32 18.53
CA GLY A 43 16.36 6.39 19.93
C GLY A 43 17.29 7.55 20.25
N ASP A 44 17.88 8.19 19.25
CA ASP A 44 18.70 9.38 19.45
C ASP A 44 17.89 10.60 19.90
N ARG A 45 18.60 11.61 20.39
CA ARG A 45 18.04 12.91 20.73
C ARG A 45 18.70 14.00 19.91
N ILE A 46 17.89 14.71 19.13
CA ILE A 46 18.30 15.91 18.43
C ILE A 46 18.20 17.09 19.40
N GLU A 47 19.32 17.76 19.61
CA GLU A 47 19.41 19.04 20.30
C GLU A 47 19.38 20.18 19.27
N LEU A 48 18.37 21.03 19.35
CA LEU A 48 18.40 22.35 18.70
C LEU A 48 18.88 23.37 19.73
N ARG A 49 19.94 24.09 19.38
CA ARG A 49 20.49 25.17 20.20
C ARG A 49 20.09 26.52 19.64
N GLY A 50 19.98 27.50 20.53
CA GLY A 50 19.53 28.83 20.15
C GLY A 50 19.35 29.76 21.33
N SER A 51 18.47 30.74 21.19
CA SER A 51 18.13 31.67 22.27
C SER A 51 16.65 32.02 22.25
N GLY A 52 16.11 32.37 23.43
CA GLY A 52 14.74 32.85 23.59
C GLY A 52 13.67 31.76 23.68
N PHE A 53 14.04 30.51 23.97
CA PHE A 53 13.08 29.42 24.04
C PHE A 53 12.24 29.46 25.34
N PRO A 54 10.90 29.40 25.25
CA PRO A 54 10.03 29.38 26.43
C PRO A 54 10.08 28.02 27.13
N GLN A 55 10.73 27.96 28.30
CA GLN A 55 10.92 26.74 29.08
C GLN A 55 9.61 26.04 29.46
N GLY A 56 9.65 24.70 29.49
CA GLY A 56 8.51 23.86 29.87
C GLY A 56 7.37 23.83 28.84
N ARG A 57 7.57 24.41 27.65
CA ARG A 57 6.63 24.29 26.53
C ARG A 57 7.10 23.24 25.53
N VAL A 58 6.17 22.84 24.67
CA VAL A 58 6.46 22.01 23.50
C VAL A 58 6.62 22.93 22.30
N ALA A 59 7.70 22.74 21.55
CA ALA A 59 7.97 23.38 20.29
C ALA A 59 7.47 22.51 19.14
N ARG A 60 6.83 23.12 18.14
CA ARG A 60 6.62 22.47 16.84
C ARG A 60 7.84 22.74 15.98
N VAL A 61 8.56 21.68 15.63
CA VAL A 61 9.76 21.75 14.80
C VAL A 61 9.40 21.26 13.39
N THR A 62 9.74 22.02 12.36
CA THR A 62 9.47 21.67 10.97
C THR A 62 10.76 21.70 10.18
N PHE A 63 11.20 20.54 9.70
CA PHE A 63 12.30 20.38 8.77
C PHE A 63 11.77 20.60 7.34
N ARG A 64 12.23 21.67 6.67
CA ARG A 64 11.83 22.01 5.32
C ARG A 64 13.02 21.96 4.39
N GLY A 65 12.96 21.18 3.31
CA GLY A 65 14.11 21.09 2.44
C GLY A 65 13.96 20.13 1.28
N THR A 66 15.11 19.66 0.82
CA THR A 66 15.21 18.57 -0.16
C THR A 66 15.73 17.33 0.53
N LEU A 67 15.07 16.20 0.30
CA LEU A 67 15.53 14.88 0.74
C LEU A 67 16.28 14.21 -0.41
N TYR A 68 17.51 13.80 -0.16
CA TYR A 68 18.34 13.03 -1.07
C TYR A 68 18.44 11.60 -0.57
N ARG A 69 18.24 10.64 -1.48
CA ARG A 69 18.25 9.21 -1.16
C ARG A 69 19.03 8.45 -2.25
N PRO A 70 19.88 7.48 -1.88
CA PRO A 70 20.64 6.69 -2.84
C PRO A 70 19.72 6.07 -3.90
N GLY A 71 20.03 6.27 -5.18
CA GLY A 71 19.28 5.70 -6.30
C GLY A 71 17.89 6.27 -6.54
N GLN A 72 17.47 7.34 -5.84
CA GLN A 72 16.16 7.96 -6.00
C GLN A 72 16.27 9.45 -6.38
N PRO A 73 15.34 9.99 -7.19
CA PRO A 73 15.32 11.42 -7.49
C PRO A 73 15.07 12.23 -6.21
N PRO A 74 15.63 13.44 -6.10
CA PRO A 74 15.47 14.28 -4.91
C PRO A 74 14.01 14.67 -4.69
N ILE A 75 13.56 14.60 -3.44
CA ILE A 75 12.22 15.04 -3.04
C ILE A 75 12.32 16.50 -2.60
N HIS A 76 11.96 17.42 -3.49
CA HIS A 76 11.97 18.85 -3.21
C HIS A 76 10.77 19.27 -2.34
N ARG A 77 10.96 20.33 -1.55
CA ARG A 77 9.92 20.94 -0.70
C ARG A 77 9.31 19.94 0.29
N ALA A 78 10.10 18.99 0.77
CA ALA A 78 9.69 18.12 1.85
C ALA A 78 9.48 18.94 3.12
N ALA A 79 8.44 18.62 3.88
CA ALA A 79 8.13 19.25 5.17
C ALA A 79 7.84 18.15 6.20
N ILE A 80 8.75 17.98 7.15
CA ILE A 80 8.66 16.97 8.20
C ILE A 80 8.49 17.68 9.54
N GLU A 81 7.43 17.35 10.26
CA GLU A 81 7.08 17.96 11.55
C GLU A 81 7.46 17.04 12.71
N ALA A 82 8.00 17.60 13.77
CA ALA A 82 8.29 16.91 15.01
C ALA A 82 7.88 17.78 16.21
N GLU A 83 7.67 17.14 17.35
CA GLU A 83 7.49 17.83 18.62
C GLU A 83 8.81 17.80 19.39
N GLY A 84 9.26 18.96 19.85
CA GLY A 84 10.46 19.11 20.66
C GLY A 84 10.10 19.62 22.05
N LEU A 85 10.71 19.03 23.08
CA LEU A 85 10.58 19.51 24.46
C LEU A 85 11.61 20.61 24.71
N VAL A 86 11.18 21.78 25.20
CA VAL A 86 12.12 22.83 25.61
C VAL A 86 12.76 22.47 26.95
N ALA A 87 13.97 21.91 26.89
CA ALA A 87 14.73 21.48 28.06
C ALA A 87 15.33 22.66 28.84
N SER A 88 15.76 23.72 28.15
CA SER A 88 16.28 24.96 28.73
C SER A 88 15.97 26.16 27.83
N PHE A 89 16.39 27.38 28.23
CA PHE A 89 16.09 28.62 27.48
C PHE A 89 16.80 28.70 26.12
N ASP A 90 17.76 27.82 25.89
CA ASP A 90 18.68 27.74 24.75
C ASP A 90 18.73 26.33 24.13
N ARG A 91 17.96 25.36 24.64
CA ARG A 91 17.95 23.97 24.15
C ARG A 91 16.55 23.38 23.99
N ILE A 92 16.31 22.80 22.83
CA ILE A 92 15.13 21.99 22.52
C ILE A 92 15.60 20.56 22.23
N GLU A 93 14.97 19.58 22.86
CA GLU A 93 15.26 18.16 22.67
C GLU A 93 14.12 17.50 21.88
N ILE A 94 14.47 16.85 20.77
CA ILE A 94 13.54 16.08 19.94
C ILE A 94 13.97 14.62 20.02
N VAL A 95 13.07 13.74 20.43
CA VAL A 95 13.34 12.29 20.45
C VAL A 95 13.10 11.71 19.06
N VAL A 96 14.09 11.00 18.52
CA VAL A 96 13.97 10.33 17.23
C VAL A 96 13.16 9.05 17.41
N SER A 97 11.86 9.17 17.17
CA SER A 97 10.92 8.04 17.17
C SER A 97 10.91 7.31 15.81
N ASP A 98 10.44 6.06 15.79
CA ASP A 98 10.19 5.30 14.56
C ASP A 98 9.35 6.13 13.56
N ALA A 99 8.32 6.82 14.04
CA ALA A 99 7.44 7.63 13.20
C ALA A 99 8.12 8.90 12.64
N LEU A 100 9.18 9.40 13.29
CA LEU A 100 9.97 10.50 12.75
C LEU A 100 10.96 9.98 11.69
N GLU A 101 11.65 8.88 11.99
CA GLU A 101 12.56 8.20 11.06
C GLU A 101 11.85 7.79 9.77
N GLU A 102 10.68 7.15 9.86
CA GLU A 102 9.88 6.72 8.71
C GLU A 102 9.52 7.88 7.76
N ARG A 103 9.37 9.11 8.31
CA ARG A 103 9.10 10.31 7.49
C ARG A 103 10.32 10.79 6.72
N PHE A 104 11.52 10.57 7.25
CA PHE A 104 12.77 10.86 6.56
C PHE A 104 13.15 9.75 5.59
N CYS A 105 13.18 8.50 6.06
CA CYS A 105 13.75 7.36 5.35
C CYS A 105 12.75 6.58 4.49
N GLY A 106 11.45 6.71 4.75
CA GLY A 106 10.43 5.78 4.24
C GLY A 106 10.24 4.59 5.18
N HIS A 107 9.47 3.57 4.77
CA HIS A 107 9.10 2.46 5.65
C HIS A 107 9.54 1.08 5.10
N GLY A 108 9.76 0.13 6.00
CA GLY A 108 10.03 -1.29 5.68
C GLY A 108 11.22 -1.49 4.72
N ASP A 109 11.09 -2.38 3.74
CA ASP A 109 12.14 -2.65 2.73
C ASP A 109 12.47 -1.42 1.84
N HIS A 110 11.62 -0.39 1.87
CA HIS A 110 11.86 0.87 1.15
C HIS A 110 12.56 1.92 2.01
N ALA A 111 12.65 1.73 3.33
CA ALA A 111 13.39 2.63 4.20
C ALA A 111 14.85 2.69 3.74
N ILE A 112 15.35 3.90 3.50
CA ILE A 112 16.68 4.13 2.94
C ILE A 112 17.34 5.32 3.62
N HIS A 113 18.67 5.26 3.74
CA HIS A 113 19.45 6.40 4.20
C HIS A 113 19.04 7.66 3.45
N THR A 114 18.76 8.71 4.21
CA THR A 114 18.27 9.98 3.69
C THR A 114 19.10 11.13 4.23
N THR A 115 19.66 11.92 3.32
CA THR A 115 20.29 13.20 3.62
C THR A 115 19.28 14.31 3.38
N MET A 116 18.86 15.02 4.43
CA MET A 116 18.04 16.22 4.32
C MET A 116 18.92 17.45 4.27
N LYS A 117 18.69 18.33 3.29
CA LYS A 117 19.30 19.67 3.23
C LYS A 117 18.21 20.73 3.14
N GLY A 118 18.21 21.69 4.07
CA GLY A 118 17.21 22.76 4.09
C GLY A 118 17.19 23.53 5.40
N ASP A 119 16.02 24.02 5.78
CA ASP A 119 15.81 24.89 6.93
C ASP A 119 15.08 24.14 8.05
N VAL A 120 15.37 24.51 9.30
CA VAL A 120 14.66 24.02 10.49
C VAL A 120 13.91 25.19 11.10
N GLU A 121 12.57 25.13 11.02
CA GLU A 121 11.66 26.10 11.60
C GLU A 121 11.17 25.60 12.95
N VAL A 122 11.27 26.44 13.99
CA VAL A 122 10.79 26.16 15.34
C VAL A 122 9.68 27.15 15.66
N ALA A 123 8.49 26.66 15.99
CA ALA A 123 7.33 27.47 16.31
C ALA A 123 6.75 27.16 17.70
N PHE A 124 6.44 28.20 18.45
CA PHE A 124 5.77 28.13 19.75
C PHE A 124 4.37 28.73 19.68
N ALA A 125 3.39 28.02 20.25
CA ALA A 125 2.04 28.56 20.39
C ALA A 125 2.04 29.77 21.34
N SER A 126 1.39 30.85 20.90
CA SER A 126 1.20 32.04 21.74
C SER A 126 0.19 31.76 22.85
N SER A 127 0.41 32.37 24.02
CA SER A 127 -0.51 32.28 25.16
C SER A 127 -1.75 33.15 25.01
N ALA A 128 -1.72 34.14 24.12
CA ALA A 128 -2.84 35.02 23.85
C ALA A 128 -3.67 34.48 22.67
N PRO A 129 -5.00 34.33 22.81
CA PRO A 129 -5.86 33.92 21.70
C PRO A 129 -5.74 34.88 20.51
N GLY A 130 -5.38 34.34 19.34
CA GLY A 130 -5.24 35.12 18.09
C GLY A 130 -3.90 35.83 17.88
N ALA A 131 -2.96 35.77 18.84
CA ALA A 131 -1.62 36.31 18.65
C ALA A 131 -0.76 35.39 17.75
N PRO A 132 0.12 35.93 16.91
CA PRO A 132 0.97 35.14 16.04
C PRO A 132 1.91 34.23 16.84
N PRO A 133 2.22 33.02 16.33
CA PRO A 133 3.19 32.14 16.98
C PRO A 133 4.59 32.77 16.95
N LEU A 134 5.38 32.44 17.95
CA LEU A 134 6.79 32.83 18.01
C LEU A 134 7.60 31.82 17.18
N VAL A 135 8.32 32.31 16.17
CA VAL A 135 8.99 31.45 15.18
C VAL A 135 10.48 31.81 15.10
N GLY A 136 11.34 30.80 15.12
CA GLY A 136 12.77 30.89 14.78
C GLY A 136 13.11 29.96 13.63
N VAL A 137 14.06 30.34 12.78
CA VAL A 137 14.47 29.55 11.61
C VAL A 137 15.99 29.44 11.57
N MET A 138 16.49 28.21 11.49
CA MET A 138 17.88 27.92 11.16
C MET A 138 17.95 27.55 9.67
N THR A 139 18.78 28.25 8.91
CA THR A 139 18.95 28.00 7.47
C THR A 139 20.13 27.08 7.20
N GLY A 140 20.06 26.26 6.14
CA GLY A 140 21.18 25.44 5.68
C GLY A 140 21.55 24.25 6.59
N ALA A 141 20.58 23.74 7.35
CA ALA A 141 20.71 22.49 8.08
C ALA A 141 20.95 21.31 7.15
N THR A 142 21.88 20.43 7.54
CA THR A 142 22.06 19.12 6.93
C THR A 142 21.90 18.06 8.01
N LEU A 143 21.05 17.06 7.75
CA LEU A 143 20.73 15.99 8.69
C LEU A 143 20.70 14.66 7.93
N ASP A 144 21.48 13.69 8.38
CA ASP A 144 21.55 12.35 7.85
C ASP A 144 20.81 11.39 8.76
N VAL A 145 19.84 10.67 8.20
CA VAL A 145 18.95 9.77 8.94
C VAL A 145 19.13 8.36 8.42
N THR A 146 19.54 7.45 9.30
CA THR A 146 19.75 6.03 8.96
C THR A 146 18.55 5.21 9.41
N PRO A 147 17.98 4.36 8.53
CA PRO A 147 16.82 3.57 8.89
C PRO A 147 17.16 2.51 9.94
N SER A 148 16.30 2.37 10.95
CA SER A 148 16.51 1.47 12.09
C SER A 148 16.44 -0.01 11.75
N SER A 149 15.65 -0.37 10.73
CA SER A 149 15.46 -1.77 10.35
C SER A 149 15.27 -1.91 8.83
N VAL A 150 16.34 -2.35 8.17
CA VAL A 150 16.29 -2.81 6.78
C VAL A 150 16.64 -4.29 6.76
N ARG A 151 15.89 -5.08 6.00
CA ARG A 151 16.15 -6.52 5.85
C ARG A 151 17.56 -6.75 5.33
N ALA A 152 18.28 -7.71 5.93
CA ALA A 152 19.67 -7.99 5.57
C ALA A 152 19.90 -8.23 4.07
N SER A 153 18.95 -8.91 3.38
CA SER A 153 19.03 -9.12 1.94
C SER A 153 18.91 -7.84 1.12
N VAL A 154 18.11 -6.87 1.59
CA VAL A 154 17.93 -5.57 0.93
C VAL A 154 19.17 -4.70 1.15
N ALA A 155 19.69 -4.65 2.38
CA ALA A 155 20.94 -3.97 2.68
C ALA A 155 22.11 -4.53 1.84
N LEU A 156 22.23 -5.86 1.76
CA LEU A 156 23.25 -6.51 0.91
C LEU A 156 23.09 -6.15 -0.57
N ALA A 157 21.87 -6.20 -1.11
CA ALA A 157 21.62 -5.85 -2.51
C ALA A 157 21.98 -4.38 -2.82
N ARG A 158 21.76 -3.46 -1.87
CA ARG A 158 22.17 -2.04 -2.00
C ARG A 158 23.69 -1.89 -1.96
N ALA A 159 24.36 -2.60 -1.05
CA ALA A 159 25.83 -2.62 -1.00
C ALA A 159 26.44 -3.21 -2.28
N GLU A 160 25.86 -4.28 -2.82
CA GLU A 160 26.26 -4.86 -4.11
C GLU A 160 26.02 -3.89 -5.28
N GLU A 161 24.93 -3.10 -5.26
CA GLU A 161 24.71 -2.04 -6.25
C GLU A 161 25.80 -0.97 -6.16
N GLY A 162 26.07 -0.45 -4.98
CA GLY A 162 27.12 0.55 -4.79
C GLY A 162 28.50 0.04 -5.20
N ALA A 163 28.81 -1.22 -4.87
CA ALA A 163 30.04 -1.87 -5.31
C ALA A 163 30.10 -2.00 -6.84
N ARG A 164 28.99 -2.31 -7.51
CA ARG A 164 28.92 -2.35 -8.98
C ARG A 164 29.14 -0.98 -9.61
N VAL A 165 28.58 0.08 -9.03
CA VAL A 165 28.79 1.45 -9.49
C VAL A 165 30.26 1.82 -9.35
N LEU A 166 30.87 1.59 -8.20
CA LEU A 166 32.30 1.84 -7.98
C LEU A 166 33.18 1.03 -8.95
N ALA A 167 32.85 -0.24 -9.17
CA ALA A 167 33.55 -1.08 -10.15
C ALA A 167 33.42 -0.55 -11.59
N PHE A 168 32.24 -0.08 -11.98
CA PHE A 168 32.02 0.59 -13.28
C PHE A 168 32.87 1.87 -13.42
N LEU A 169 32.94 2.68 -12.36
CA LEU A 169 33.82 3.85 -12.31
C LEU A 169 35.30 3.46 -12.33
N GLY A 170 35.64 2.21 -12.06
CA GLY A 170 37.00 1.71 -11.89
C GLY A 170 37.64 2.20 -10.60
N ILE A 171 36.86 2.36 -9.53
CA ILE A 171 37.29 2.73 -8.20
C ILE A 171 37.32 1.48 -7.32
N ALA A 172 38.47 1.20 -6.71
CA ALA A 172 38.56 0.26 -5.61
C ALA A 172 38.39 1.05 -4.29
N PRO A 173 37.29 0.85 -3.55
CA PRO A 173 37.06 1.56 -2.31
C PRO A 173 37.89 0.96 -1.16
N GLY A 174 38.35 1.83 -0.27
CA GLY A 174 38.82 1.43 1.06
C GLY A 174 37.65 1.30 2.06
N PRO A 175 37.93 1.06 3.34
CA PRO A 175 36.89 0.92 4.36
C PRO A 175 36.13 2.23 4.55
N ALA A 176 34.80 2.16 4.44
CA ALA A 176 33.93 3.31 4.63
C ALA A 176 34.01 3.85 6.06
N SER A 177 33.80 5.16 6.22
CA SER A 177 33.85 5.86 7.51
C SER A 177 32.80 6.97 7.55
N SER A 178 32.61 7.61 8.70
CA SER A 178 31.77 8.81 8.82
C SER A 178 32.24 9.99 7.96
N ARG A 179 33.46 9.94 7.41
CA ARG A 179 34.00 10.96 6.51
C ARG A 179 33.74 10.68 5.04
N GLY A 180 33.17 9.52 4.69
CA GLY A 180 33.05 9.07 3.30
C GLY A 180 33.70 7.73 3.01
N VAL A 181 33.67 7.37 1.72
CA VAL A 181 34.33 6.18 1.17
C VAL A 181 35.67 6.58 0.54
N PRO A 182 36.82 6.15 1.08
CA PRO A 182 38.13 6.47 0.51
C PRO A 182 38.38 5.72 -0.80
N VAL A 183 39.12 6.35 -1.70
CA VAL A 183 39.57 5.80 -2.98
C VAL A 183 40.96 5.22 -2.80
N ASP A 184 41.08 3.90 -2.69
CA ASP A 184 42.37 3.23 -2.49
C ASP A 184 43.15 3.09 -3.81
N ARG A 185 42.42 2.77 -4.88
CA ARG A 185 43.02 2.56 -6.21
C ARG A 185 42.04 2.94 -7.30
N ILE A 186 42.59 3.39 -8.42
CA ILE A 186 41.86 3.67 -9.65
C ILE A 186 42.40 2.79 -10.77
N VAL A 187 41.49 2.23 -11.56
CA VAL A 187 41.79 1.38 -12.71
C VAL A 187 42.15 2.25 -13.91
N LEU A 188 43.24 1.90 -14.61
CA LEU A 188 43.68 2.59 -15.83
C LEU A 188 42.61 2.50 -16.93
N GLY A 189 42.34 3.62 -17.60
CA GLY A 189 41.34 3.78 -18.65
C GLY A 189 39.90 3.85 -18.14
N SER A 190 39.66 3.89 -16.82
CA SER A 190 38.31 3.93 -16.26
C SER A 190 37.65 5.31 -16.35
N PRO A 191 36.32 5.42 -16.16
CA PRO A 191 35.65 6.72 -16.05
C PRO A 191 36.23 7.61 -14.94
N ALA A 192 36.60 7.04 -13.79
CA ALA A 192 37.19 7.80 -12.68
C ALA A 192 38.57 8.38 -13.05
N GLU A 193 39.43 7.62 -13.73
CA GLU A 193 40.72 8.15 -14.18
C GLU A 193 40.55 9.30 -15.17
N ARG A 194 39.65 9.16 -16.16
CA ARG A 194 39.38 10.21 -17.15
C ARG A 194 38.86 11.51 -16.54
N LEU A 195 38.19 11.40 -15.39
CA LEU A 195 37.69 12.54 -14.63
C LEU A 195 38.70 13.03 -13.60
N GLY A 196 39.90 12.44 -13.53
CA GLY A 196 40.98 12.85 -12.66
C GLY A 196 40.71 12.58 -11.18
N PHE A 197 39.97 11.52 -10.85
CA PHE A 197 39.99 10.98 -9.50
C PHE A 197 41.42 10.52 -9.18
N GLN A 198 41.83 10.57 -7.92
CA GLN A 198 43.15 10.15 -7.48
C GLN A 198 43.06 9.21 -6.26
N PRO A 199 44.01 8.27 -6.11
CA PRO A 199 44.16 7.54 -4.86
C PRO A 199 44.33 8.51 -3.67
N GLY A 200 43.60 8.26 -2.58
CA GLY A 200 43.55 9.14 -1.41
C GLY A 200 42.40 10.15 -1.43
N ASP A 201 41.65 10.26 -2.52
CA ASP A 201 40.36 10.97 -2.52
C ASP A 201 39.37 10.29 -1.57
N VAL A 202 38.48 11.07 -0.98
CA VAL A 202 37.36 10.55 -0.19
C VAL A 202 36.06 10.98 -0.84
N ILE A 203 35.22 10.03 -1.23
CA ILE A 203 33.88 10.29 -1.76
C ILE A 203 32.99 10.69 -0.58
N THR A 204 32.58 11.96 -0.53
CA THR A 204 31.78 12.52 0.57
C THR A 204 30.30 12.64 0.22
N ALA A 205 29.94 12.76 -1.06
CA ALA A 205 28.54 12.75 -1.48
C ALA A 205 28.34 12.19 -2.89
N VAL A 206 27.17 11.58 -3.14
CA VAL A 206 26.71 11.15 -4.47
C VAL A 206 25.30 11.67 -4.67
N ASP A 207 25.09 12.45 -5.74
CA ASP A 207 23.82 13.06 -6.09
C ASP A 207 23.14 13.80 -4.91
N GLY A 208 23.95 14.42 -4.05
CA GLY A 208 23.50 15.16 -2.86
C GLY A 208 23.33 14.33 -1.59
N VAL A 209 23.35 12.99 -1.69
CA VAL A 209 23.37 12.04 -0.56
C VAL A 209 24.75 12.06 0.07
N HIS A 210 24.84 12.22 1.39
CA HIS A 210 26.10 12.07 2.11
C HIS A 210 26.51 10.59 2.11
N VAL A 211 27.75 10.29 1.71
CA VAL A 211 28.19 8.89 1.62
C VAL A 211 28.76 8.46 2.96
N ARG A 212 28.18 7.45 3.59
CA ARG A 212 28.67 6.83 4.84
C ARG A 212 29.06 5.37 4.62
N GLU A 213 28.36 4.71 3.71
CA GLU A 213 28.60 3.32 3.34
C GLU A 213 28.61 3.13 1.82
N ILE A 214 29.10 1.97 1.36
CA ILE A 214 29.14 1.64 -0.06
C ILE A 214 27.72 1.67 -0.67
N ALA A 215 26.70 1.30 0.11
CA ALA A 215 25.31 1.32 -0.35
C ALA A 215 24.78 2.71 -0.71
N ASP A 216 25.44 3.79 -0.25
CA ASP A 216 25.06 5.17 -0.59
C ASP A 216 25.52 5.59 -1.99
N VAL A 217 26.45 4.84 -2.59
CA VAL A 217 26.99 5.11 -3.93
C VAL A 217 26.04 4.56 -5.00
N ALA A 218 24.79 5.01 -4.98
CA ALA A 218 23.78 4.62 -5.95
C ALA A 218 23.29 5.84 -6.75
N PRO A 219 23.52 5.90 -8.07
CA PRO A 219 23.11 7.03 -8.90
C PRO A 219 21.60 7.00 -9.11
N PHE A 220 20.93 8.16 -9.02
CA PHE A 220 19.49 8.21 -9.31
C PHE A 220 19.17 8.31 -10.80
N SER A 221 20.07 8.91 -11.59
CA SER A 221 19.89 9.09 -13.03
C SER A 221 20.73 8.11 -13.83
N ALA A 222 20.16 7.65 -14.93
CA ALA A 222 20.81 6.77 -15.89
C ALA A 222 21.75 7.49 -16.84
N ARG A 223 21.74 8.82 -16.84
CA ARG A 223 22.53 9.62 -17.79
C ARG A 223 23.79 10.18 -17.15
N THR A 224 23.65 10.71 -15.94
CA THR A 224 24.73 11.39 -15.23
C THR A 224 24.56 11.23 -13.73
N THR A 225 25.67 11.17 -12.99
CA THR A 225 25.68 11.26 -11.52
C THR A 225 26.69 12.30 -11.08
N GLN A 226 26.41 13.02 -10.01
CA GLN A 226 27.32 13.96 -9.39
C GLN A 226 28.02 13.28 -8.22
N ILE A 227 29.34 13.28 -8.21
CA ILE A 227 30.15 12.72 -7.13
C ILE A 227 30.97 13.86 -6.53
N THR A 228 30.75 14.12 -5.25
CA THR A 228 31.54 15.06 -4.46
C THR A 228 32.65 14.28 -3.77
N LEU A 229 33.88 14.74 -3.99
CA LEU A 229 35.10 14.19 -3.43
C LEU A 229 35.87 15.25 -2.66
N ARG A 230 36.61 14.80 -1.66
CA ARG A 230 37.56 15.61 -0.91
C ARG A 230 38.97 15.09 -1.13
N HIS A 231 39.87 15.98 -1.53
CA HIS A 231 41.25 15.64 -1.86
C HIS A 231 42.12 15.63 -0.59
N GLY A 232 42.43 14.46 -0.05
CA GLY A 232 43.18 14.32 1.22
C GLY A 232 42.42 14.83 2.46
N GLU A 233 43.09 14.93 3.62
CA GLU A 233 42.42 15.28 4.89
C GLU A 233 42.02 16.76 5.01
N ALA A 234 42.77 17.68 4.36
CA ALA A 234 42.59 19.14 4.47
C ALA A 234 42.11 19.81 3.16
N GLY A 235 41.86 19.03 2.09
CA GLY A 235 41.40 19.58 0.81
C GLY A 235 39.95 20.07 0.86
N GLY A 236 39.63 21.00 -0.05
CA GLY A 236 38.25 21.38 -0.31
C GLY A 236 37.46 20.27 -1.00
N GLU A 237 36.14 20.37 -0.95
CA GLU A 237 35.26 19.48 -1.71
C GLU A 237 35.17 19.91 -3.17
N GLU A 238 35.31 18.96 -4.09
CA GLU A 238 35.13 19.12 -5.53
C GLU A 238 34.01 18.21 -6.01
N THR A 239 33.08 18.73 -6.81
CA THR A 239 31.99 17.91 -7.38
C THR A 239 32.25 17.64 -8.86
N LYS A 240 32.32 16.36 -9.22
CA LYS A 240 32.52 15.89 -10.59
C LYS A 240 31.24 15.26 -11.13
N THR A 241 30.88 15.58 -12.37
CA THR A 241 29.73 14.97 -13.05
C THR A 241 30.21 13.81 -13.94
N VAL A 242 29.72 12.60 -13.67
CA VAL A 242 30.10 11.38 -14.37
C VAL A 242 28.97 10.93 -15.32
N PRO A 243 29.26 10.64 -16.60
CA PRO A 243 28.27 10.06 -17.51
C PRO A 243 28.01 8.58 -17.17
N MET A 244 26.73 8.20 -17.06
CA MET A 244 26.26 6.86 -16.68
C MET A 244 25.67 6.07 -17.85
N ILE A 245 25.75 6.59 -19.08
CA ILE A 245 25.13 5.98 -20.28
C ILE A 245 25.61 4.54 -20.50
N GLU A 246 26.89 4.27 -20.29
CA GLU A 246 27.49 2.93 -20.43
C GLU A 246 27.05 1.98 -19.31
N TYR A 247 26.72 2.51 -18.12
CA TYR A 247 26.18 1.74 -16.98
C TYR A 247 24.69 1.40 -17.17
N ALA A 248 23.92 2.35 -17.71
CA ALA A 248 22.47 2.28 -17.82
C ALA A 248 21.95 1.21 -18.80
N GLY A 249 22.80 0.68 -19.69
CA GLY A 249 22.42 -0.39 -20.62
C GLY A 249 21.90 -1.68 -19.95
N ALA A 250 22.05 -1.82 -18.63
CA ALA A 250 21.66 -3.00 -17.86
C ALA A 250 20.35 -2.88 -17.05
N ARG A 251 19.68 -1.71 -16.98
CA ARG A 251 18.39 -1.53 -16.26
C ARG A 251 17.42 -0.67 -17.07
N ILE A 252 16.13 -0.70 -16.71
CA ILE A 252 15.13 0.29 -17.13
C ILE A 252 15.10 1.39 -16.05
N PRO A 253 15.64 2.58 -16.30
CA PRO A 253 15.62 3.69 -15.36
C PRO A 253 14.22 4.06 -14.89
N ALA A 254 14.08 4.46 -13.63
CA ALA A 254 12.83 4.98 -13.06
C ALA A 254 12.27 6.18 -13.85
N GLU A 255 13.12 6.90 -14.59
CA GLU A 255 12.77 7.99 -15.51
C GLU A 255 11.79 7.58 -16.62
N TYR A 256 11.75 6.30 -17.01
CA TYR A 256 10.82 5.81 -18.04
C TYR A 256 9.44 5.43 -17.49
N SER A 257 9.20 5.54 -16.18
CA SER A 257 7.91 5.19 -15.57
C SER A 257 6.72 5.95 -16.18
N PRO A 258 6.80 7.26 -16.54
CA PRO A 258 5.66 7.95 -17.14
C PRO A 258 5.37 7.46 -18.56
N ALA A 259 6.41 7.12 -19.32
CA ALA A 259 6.28 6.57 -20.66
C ALA A 259 5.66 5.16 -20.63
N LEU A 260 6.11 4.31 -19.71
CA LEU A 260 5.54 2.98 -19.50
C LEU A 260 4.07 3.04 -19.04
N LEU A 261 3.73 3.99 -18.16
CA LEU A 261 2.34 4.24 -17.76
C LEU A 261 1.48 4.66 -18.96
N LEU A 262 1.96 5.56 -19.82
CA LEU A 262 1.26 6.00 -21.02
C LEU A 262 1.00 4.84 -21.98
N VAL A 263 2.02 4.02 -22.25
CA VAL A 263 1.92 2.84 -23.13
C VAL A 263 0.99 1.79 -22.51
N GLY A 264 1.12 1.54 -21.21
CA GLY A 264 0.26 0.62 -20.46
C GLY A 264 -1.21 1.06 -20.50
N LEU A 265 -1.48 2.35 -20.27
CA LEU A 265 -2.81 2.93 -20.34
C LEU A 265 -3.41 2.82 -21.74
N ALA A 266 -2.61 3.13 -22.78
CA ALA A 266 -3.04 2.99 -24.17
C ALA A 266 -3.39 1.53 -24.50
N LEU A 267 -2.58 0.57 -24.06
CA LEU A 267 -2.83 -0.85 -24.23
C LEU A 267 -4.07 -1.31 -23.45
N ALA A 268 -4.27 -0.83 -22.22
CA ALA A 268 -5.45 -1.10 -21.42
C ALA A 268 -6.73 -0.60 -22.09
N ILE A 269 -6.72 0.63 -22.62
CA ILE A 269 -7.82 1.21 -23.38
C ILE A 269 -8.11 0.38 -24.63
N LEU A 270 -7.07 0.01 -25.40
CA LEU A 270 -7.21 -0.82 -26.59
C LEU A 270 -7.80 -2.20 -26.25
N LEU A 271 -7.25 -2.88 -25.24
CA LEU A 271 -7.66 -4.22 -24.83
C LEU A 271 -9.07 -4.26 -24.23
N VAL A 272 -9.42 -3.25 -23.44
CA VAL A 272 -10.68 -3.24 -22.70
C VAL A 272 -11.81 -2.61 -23.50
N LEU A 273 -11.58 -1.56 -24.28
CA LEU A 273 -12.67 -0.86 -24.98
C LEU A 273 -12.81 -1.27 -26.45
N VAL A 274 -11.69 -1.46 -27.17
CA VAL A 274 -11.70 -1.71 -28.62
C VAL A 274 -11.90 -3.20 -28.93
N LEU A 275 -11.18 -4.09 -28.23
CA LEU A 275 -11.29 -5.53 -28.50
C LEU A 275 -12.66 -6.09 -28.08
N PRO A 276 -13.33 -6.89 -28.95
CA PRO A 276 -14.60 -7.50 -28.62
C PRO A 276 -14.44 -8.40 -27.40
N ALA A 277 -15.35 -8.28 -26.43
CA ALA A 277 -15.29 -9.13 -25.25
C ALA A 277 -15.43 -10.60 -25.66
N PRO A 278 -14.68 -11.52 -25.03
CA PRO A 278 -14.79 -12.94 -25.33
C PRO A 278 -16.23 -13.42 -25.09
N THR A 279 -16.67 -14.43 -25.84
CA THR A 279 -18.03 -15.00 -25.77
C THR A 279 -18.45 -15.41 -24.35
N ILE A 280 -17.48 -15.82 -23.53
CA ILE A 280 -17.67 -16.15 -22.12
C ILE A 280 -18.13 -14.91 -21.31
N ALA A 281 -17.54 -13.74 -21.56
CA ALA A 281 -17.91 -12.51 -20.87
C ALA A 281 -19.35 -12.11 -21.19
N SER A 282 -19.78 -12.20 -22.46
CA SER A 282 -21.17 -11.93 -22.83
C SER A 282 -22.16 -12.92 -22.19
N ALA A 283 -21.79 -14.20 -22.05
CA ALA A 283 -22.64 -15.17 -21.37
C ALA A 283 -22.79 -14.86 -19.87
N ILE A 284 -21.74 -14.38 -19.22
CA ILE A 284 -21.78 -13.92 -17.83
C ILE A 284 -22.63 -12.66 -17.71
N GLU A 285 -22.42 -11.66 -18.57
CA GLU A 285 -23.20 -10.41 -18.61
C GLU A 285 -24.71 -10.68 -18.70
N LEU A 286 -25.12 -11.59 -19.59
CA LEU A 286 -26.52 -11.99 -19.75
C LEU A 286 -27.08 -12.72 -18.53
N ARG A 287 -26.30 -13.61 -17.91
CA ARG A 287 -26.69 -14.29 -16.66
C ARG A 287 -26.88 -13.30 -15.52
N VAL A 288 -25.96 -12.34 -15.38
CA VAL A 288 -26.05 -11.28 -14.37
C VAL A 288 -27.30 -10.43 -14.64
N ALA A 289 -27.51 -9.98 -15.87
CA ALA A 289 -28.70 -9.20 -16.24
C ALA A 289 -30.02 -9.95 -15.96
N GLY A 290 -30.10 -11.23 -16.29
CA GLY A 290 -31.25 -12.08 -16.00
C GLY A 290 -31.51 -12.24 -14.50
N GLN A 291 -30.46 -12.43 -13.70
CA GLN A 291 -30.60 -12.50 -12.25
C GLN A 291 -31.02 -11.17 -11.63
N LEU A 292 -30.45 -10.04 -12.07
CA LEU A 292 -30.81 -8.70 -11.58
C LEU A 292 -32.27 -8.34 -11.90
N ARG A 293 -32.79 -8.79 -13.05
CA ARG A 293 -34.21 -8.66 -13.40
C ARG A 293 -35.11 -9.49 -12.48
N ALA A 294 -34.74 -10.74 -12.23
CA ALA A 294 -35.54 -11.64 -11.40
C ALA A 294 -35.48 -11.29 -9.90
N ARG A 295 -34.35 -10.77 -9.44
CA ARG A 295 -34.04 -10.44 -8.05
C ARG A 295 -33.83 -8.94 -7.96
N GLY A 296 -34.90 -8.18 -7.73
CA GLY A 296 -34.84 -6.71 -7.64
C GLY A 296 -33.79 -6.19 -6.65
N PRO A 297 -33.37 -4.91 -6.74
CA PRO A 297 -32.18 -4.37 -6.07
C PRO A 297 -32.17 -4.56 -4.55
N ALA A 298 -33.33 -4.52 -3.90
CA ALA A 298 -33.45 -4.76 -2.46
C ALA A 298 -33.01 -6.17 -2.03
N SER A 299 -33.22 -7.18 -2.87
CA SER A 299 -32.82 -8.57 -2.56
C SER A 299 -31.30 -8.76 -2.56
N ILE A 300 -30.57 -7.97 -3.34
CA ILE A 300 -29.10 -7.96 -3.39
C ILE A 300 -28.56 -7.32 -2.11
N PHE A 301 -29.17 -6.23 -1.65
CA PHE A 301 -28.83 -5.60 -0.37
C PHE A 301 -29.01 -6.57 0.80
N PHE A 302 -30.14 -7.30 0.85
CA PHE A 302 -30.36 -8.31 1.89
C PHE A 302 -29.49 -9.56 1.74
N ALA A 303 -29.04 -9.91 0.53
CA ALA A 303 -28.02 -10.93 0.35
C ALA A 303 -26.68 -10.47 0.95
N LEU A 304 -26.35 -9.19 0.78
CA LEU A 304 -25.13 -8.58 1.33
C LEU A 304 -25.17 -8.44 2.85
N VAL A 305 -26.28 -7.94 3.43
CA VAL A 305 -26.43 -7.59 4.86
C VAL A 305 -27.05 -8.70 5.71
N GLY A 306 -27.74 -9.64 5.07
CA GLY A 306 -28.48 -10.68 5.77
C GLY A 306 -29.82 -10.18 6.28
N ARG A 307 -30.57 -11.08 6.91
CA ARG A 307 -31.85 -10.77 7.57
C ARG A 307 -31.85 -11.30 8.99
N GLY A 308 -32.48 -10.55 9.90
CA GLY A 308 -32.66 -10.93 11.30
C GLY A 308 -31.34 -11.20 12.04
N PRO A 309 -31.19 -12.34 12.73
CA PRO A 309 -30.03 -12.61 13.59
C PRO A 309 -28.70 -12.69 12.84
N ILE A 310 -28.74 -13.06 11.56
CA ILE A 310 -27.54 -13.14 10.70
C ILE A 310 -26.96 -11.74 10.43
N ALA A 311 -27.83 -10.72 10.28
CA ALA A 311 -27.39 -9.35 10.07
C ALA A 311 -26.74 -8.78 11.33
N VAL A 312 -27.34 -9.03 12.50
CA VAL A 312 -26.80 -8.61 13.80
C VAL A 312 -25.45 -9.26 14.06
N ALA A 313 -25.31 -10.57 13.84
CA ALA A 313 -24.04 -11.27 14.03
C ALA A 313 -22.96 -10.80 13.05
N SER A 314 -23.33 -10.53 11.78
CA SER A 314 -22.39 -9.97 10.80
C SER A 314 -21.91 -8.58 11.21
N LEU A 315 -22.80 -7.75 11.76
CA LEU A 315 -22.45 -6.43 12.30
C LEU A 315 -21.51 -6.55 13.50
N LEU A 316 -21.81 -7.43 14.46
CA LEU A 316 -20.97 -7.67 15.64
C LEU A 316 -19.57 -8.16 15.26
N VAL A 317 -19.46 -9.14 14.35
CA VAL A 317 -18.17 -9.59 13.84
C VAL A 317 -17.45 -8.48 13.07
N SER A 318 -18.17 -7.61 12.36
CA SER A 318 -17.58 -6.46 11.68
C SER A 318 -17.01 -5.44 12.66
N VAL A 319 -17.66 -5.21 13.80
CA VAL A 319 -17.12 -4.36 14.87
C VAL A 319 -15.85 -4.98 15.44
N LEU A 320 -15.86 -6.29 15.73
CA LEU A 320 -14.68 -7.01 16.23
C LEU A 320 -13.53 -7.03 15.21
N VAL A 321 -13.83 -7.14 13.93
CA VAL A 321 -12.83 -6.98 12.86
C VAL A 321 -12.33 -5.55 12.80
N GLY A 322 -13.21 -4.56 12.96
CA GLY A 322 -12.85 -3.14 12.99
C GLY A 322 -11.91 -2.77 14.13
N THR A 323 -11.97 -3.46 15.28
CA THR A 323 -11.05 -3.19 16.40
C THR A 323 -9.59 -3.50 16.05
N PHE A 324 -9.31 -4.39 15.09
CA PHE A 324 -7.94 -4.63 14.62
C PHE A 324 -7.29 -3.38 14.01
N ALA A 325 -8.08 -2.49 13.40
CA ALA A 325 -7.58 -1.23 12.84
C ALA A 325 -7.28 -0.17 13.91
N LEU A 326 -7.79 -0.36 15.14
CA LEU A 326 -7.66 0.61 16.24
C LEU A 326 -6.45 0.34 17.14
N GLY A 327 -5.67 -0.72 16.89
CA GLY A 327 -4.44 -1.01 17.62
C GLY A 327 -4.50 -1.94 18.85
N PRO A 328 -5.63 -2.38 19.43
CA PRO A 328 -5.58 -3.45 20.43
C PRO A 328 -5.31 -4.80 19.74
N HIS A 329 -4.14 -5.37 20.00
CA HIS A 329 -3.79 -6.74 19.61
C HIS A 329 -4.71 -7.74 20.32
N VAL A 330 -5.16 -8.78 19.63
CA VAL A 330 -6.07 -9.77 20.22
C VAL A 330 -5.32 -10.77 21.09
N ALA A 331 -4.10 -11.14 20.69
CA ALA A 331 -3.23 -12.03 21.47
C ALA A 331 -1.79 -11.53 21.52
N SER A 332 -1.20 -11.23 20.37
CA SER A 332 0.15 -10.68 20.20
C SER A 332 0.25 -10.08 18.80
N PRO A 333 0.97 -8.95 18.61
CA PRO A 333 1.17 -8.33 17.30
C PRO A 333 1.64 -9.30 16.21
N ASP A 334 2.42 -10.32 16.58
CA ASP A 334 3.02 -11.28 15.65
C ASP A 334 2.09 -12.45 15.29
N LEU A 335 1.01 -12.67 16.05
CA LEU A 335 0.12 -13.83 15.90
C LEU A 335 -1.27 -13.47 15.35
N ASP A 336 -1.62 -12.18 15.28
CA ASP A 336 -2.98 -11.73 14.93
C ASP A 336 -3.47 -12.30 13.57
N ALA A 337 -2.60 -12.34 12.55
CA ALA A 337 -2.96 -12.92 11.25
C ALA A 337 -3.24 -14.43 11.31
N ALA A 338 -2.43 -15.18 12.05
CA ALA A 338 -2.59 -16.62 12.24
C ALA A 338 -3.86 -16.93 13.05
N VAL A 339 -4.13 -16.17 14.11
CA VAL A 339 -5.34 -16.29 14.93
C VAL A 339 -6.58 -16.04 14.09
N LEU A 340 -6.59 -15.00 13.25
CA LEU A 340 -7.69 -14.71 12.33
C LEU A 340 -7.92 -15.84 11.32
N LEU A 341 -6.85 -16.39 10.74
CA LEU A 341 -6.93 -17.50 9.81
C LEU A 341 -7.51 -18.76 10.49
N VAL A 342 -6.99 -19.13 11.66
CA VAL A 342 -7.47 -20.28 12.43
C VAL A 342 -8.93 -20.09 12.83
N THR A 343 -9.31 -18.89 13.26
CA THR A 343 -10.70 -18.56 13.61
C THR A 343 -11.63 -18.70 12.41
N ALA A 344 -11.24 -18.14 11.25
CA ALA A 344 -11.99 -18.29 10.02
C ALA A 344 -12.15 -19.76 9.63
N LEU A 345 -11.06 -20.53 9.61
CA LEU A 345 -11.08 -21.95 9.26
C LEU A 345 -11.93 -22.77 10.24
N ALA A 346 -11.84 -22.51 11.55
CA ALA A 346 -12.66 -23.18 12.54
C ALA A 346 -14.16 -22.92 12.29
N LEU A 347 -14.56 -21.68 12.02
CA LEU A 347 -15.94 -21.32 11.68
C LEU A 347 -16.42 -22.01 10.39
N LEU A 348 -15.59 -22.02 9.34
CA LEU A 348 -15.91 -22.62 8.04
C LEU A 348 -15.97 -24.17 8.11
N VAL A 349 -15.05 -24.82 8.83
CA VAL A 349 -15.07 -26.27 9.06
C VAL A 349 -16.33 -26.64 9.84
N THR A 350 -16.58 -25.93 10.94
CA THR A 350 -17.73 -26.19 11.81
C THR A 350 -19.05 -26.01 11.05
N SER A 351 -19.16 -24.97 10.23
CA SER A 351 -20.28 -24.75 9.30
C SER A 351 -20.60 -25.99 8.45
N ARG A 352 -19.57 -26.65 7.89
CA ARG A 352 -19.75 -27.82 7.01
C ARG A 352 -19.96 -29.12 7.77
N VAL A 353 -19.36 -29.25 8.95
CA VAL A 353 -19.54 -30.42 9.83
C VAL A 353 -20.98 -30.48 10.34
N PHE A 354 -21.59 -29.35 10.72
CA PHE A 354 -23.00 -29.31 11.14
C PHE A 354 -23.99 -29.75 10.05
N GLY A 355 -23.64 -29.54 8.77
CA GLY A 355 -24.46 -29.98 7.64
C GLY A 355 -24.18 -31.42 7.20
N ALA A 356 -23.17 -32.09 7.74
CA ALA A 356 -22.75 -33.41 7.29
C ALA A 356 -23.51 -34.55 8.00
N ARG A 357 -23.85 -35.60 7.25
CA ARG A 357 -24.47 -36.81 7.81
C ARG A 357 -23.39 -37.84 8.19
N GLY A 358 -23.28 -38.13 9.48
CA GLY A 358 -22.38 -39.15 10.03
C GLY A 358 -20.91 -38.73 10.11
N ALA A 359 -20.11 -39.50 10.86
CA ALA A 359 -18.70 -39.16 11.16
C ALA A 359 -17.82 -39.09 9.91
N MET A 360 -18.00 -40.02 8.96
CA MET A 360 -17.24 -40.03 7.70
C MET A 360 -17.59 -38.83 6.80
N GLY A 361 -18.86 -38.40 6.80
CA GLY A 361 -19.28 -37.20 6.10
C GLY A 361 -18.66 -35.94 6.69
N ALA A 362 -18.64 -35.83 8.02
CA ALA A 362 -17.99 -34.74 8.73
C ALA A 362 -16.48 -34.69 8.47
N ALA A 363 -15.80 -35.84 8.50
CA ALA A 363 -14.37 -35.92 8.21
C ALA A 363 -14.03 -35.48 6.78
N ARG A 364 -14.82 -35.90 5.78
CA ARG A 364 -14.64 -35.46 4.38
C ARG A 364 -14.90 -33.96 4.22
N ALA A 365 -15.94 -33.44 4.86
CA ALA A 365 -16.25 -32.01 4.85
C ALA A 365 -15.11 -31.19 5.45
N ALA A 366 -14.60 -31.60 6.62
CA ALA A 366 -13.45 -30.96 7.27
C ALA A 366 -12.19 -31.03 6.40
N ALA A 367 -11.88 -32.19 5.80
CA ALA A 367 -10.73 -32.34 4.91
C ALA A 367 -10.82 -31.43 3.67
N HIS A 368 -12.02 -31.26 3.11
CA HIS A 368 -12.23 -30.38 1.95
C HIS A 368 -11.99 -28.90 2.29
N VAL A 369 -12.54 -28.44 3.42
CA VAL A 369 -12.29 -27.07 3.91
C VAL A 369 -10.82 -26.90 4.29
N GLY A 370 -10.20 -27.91 4.88
CA GLY A 370 -8.77 -27.92 5.21
C GLY A 370 -7.88 -27.75 3.98
N LEU A 371 -8.19 -28.43 2.86
CA LEU A 371 -7.45 -28.26 1.61
C LEU A 371 -7.53 -26.81 1.08
N LEU A 372 -8.71 -26.19 1.10
CA LEU A 372 -8.86 -24.79 0.73
C LEU A 372 -8.17 -23.87 1.74
N GLY A 373 -8.19 -24.22 3.02
CA GLY A 373 -7.47 -23.50 4.07
C GLY A 373 -5.96 -23.52 3.90
N LEU A 374 -5.38 -24.60 3.37
CA LEU A 374 -3.96 -24.65 3.00
C LEU A 374 -3.64 -23.66 1.88
N ILE A 375 -4.54 -23.46 0.92
CA ILE A 375 -4.36 -22.45 -0.15
C ILE A 375 -4.40 -21.06 0.47
N LEU A 376 -5.37 -20.76 1.35
CA LEU A 376 -5.44 -19.49 2.06
C LEU A 376 -4.15 -19.23 2.86
N ALA A 377 -3.67 -20.22 3.61
CA ALA A 377 -2.45 -20.14 4.40
C ALA A 377 -1.21 -19.91 3.51
N ALA A 378 -1.09 -20.63 2.40
CA ALA A 378 0.02 -20.49 1.47
C ALA A 378 0.07 -19.10 0.83
N SER A 379 -1.08 -18.55 0.40
CA SER A 379 -1.17 -17.19 -0.14
C SER A 379 -0.73 -16.14 0.88
N LEU A 380 -1.08 -16.31 2.16
CA LEU A 380 -0.65 -15.40 3.23
C LEU A 380 0.85 -15.55 3.52
N ALA A 381 1.35 -16.78 3.59
CA ALA A 381 2.77 -17.07 3.81
C ALA A 381 3.65 -16.47 2.72
N GLU A 382 3.24 -16.51 1.45
CA GLU A 382 3.95 -15.87 0.35
C GLU A 382 4.10 -14.35 0.56
N MET A 383 3.04 -13.68 1.03
CA MET A 383 3.10 -12.25 1.35
C MET A 383 3.99 -11.95 2.54
N MET A 384 3.95 -12.78 3.59
CA MET A 384 4.83 -12.64 4.75
C MET A 384 6.30 -12.86 4.36
N ILE A 385 6.59 -13.86 3.51
CA ILE A 385 7.94 -14.10 2.98
C ILE A 385 8.40 -12.94 2.10
N HIS A 386 7.51 -12.41 1.26
CA HIS A 386 7.81 -11.27 0.39
C HIS A 386 8.11 -10.02 1.22
N GLY A 387 7.16 -9.55 2.03
CA GLY A 387 7.29 -8.33 2.82
C GLY A 387 8.24 -8.43 4.03
N GLY A 388 8.63 -9.65 4.45
CA GLY A 388 9.52 -9.85 5.60
C GLY A 388 8.91 -9.53 6.96
N ALA A 389 7.64 -9.15 6.99
CA ALA A 389 6.88 -8.84 8.17
C ALA A 389 6.00 -10.02 8.59
N LEU A 390 6.03 -10.34 9.88
CA LEU A 390 5.07 -11.28 10.49
C LEU A 390 3.83 -10.53 11.01
N ARG A 391 3.98 -9.24 11.35
CA ARG A 391 2.90 -8.43 11.90
C ARG A 391 1.96 -7.96 10.81
N ILE A 392 0.66 -8.16 11.02
CA ILE A 392 -0.36 -7.73 10.05
C ILE A 392 -0.38 -6.21 9.89
N SER A 393 -0.05 -5.46 10.94
CA SER A 393 0.08 -4.00 10.90
C SER A 393 1.22 -3.53 10.02
N GLU A 394 2.37 -4.20 10.04
CA GLU A 394 3.50 -3.91 9.15
C GLU A 394 3.16 -4.22 7.69
N ILE A 395 2.45 -5.33 7.43
CA ILE A 395 1.96 -5.67 6.08
C ILE A 395 0.97 -4.62 5.56
N VAL A 396 0.08 -4.10 6.43
CA VAL A 396 -0.85 -3.03 6.07
C VAL A 396 -0.12 -1.69 5.88
N ARG A 397 0.88 -1.40 6.71
CA ARG A 397 1.74 -0.21 6.57
C ARG A 397 2.56 -0.22 5.30
N ALA A 398 3.03 -1.39 4.89
CA ALA A 398 3.74 -1.58 3.63
C ALA A 398 2.86 -1.31 2.39
N GLN A 399 1.54 -1.30 2.55
CA GLN A 399 0.60 -0.96 1.49
C GLN A 399 0.29 0.54 1.55
N GLY A 400 0.25 1.20 0.40
CA GLY A 400 -0.15 2.60 0.34
C GLY A 400 -1.67 2.79 0.41
N GLY A 401 -2.08 4.05 0.54
CA GLY A 401 -3.48 4.44 0.71
C GLY A 401 -4.25 4.57 -0.61
N ALA A 402 -3.55 4.73 -1.73
CA ALA A 402 -4.18 4.87 -3.03
C ALA A 402 -4.47 3.49 -3.68
N PRO A 403 -5.51 3.37 -4.54
CA PRO A 403 -5.85 2.10 -5.16
C PRO A 403 -4.70 1.44 -5.95
N TRP A 404 -3.82 2.22 -6.58
CA TRP A 404 -2.66 1.70 -7.32
C TRP A 404 -1.48 1.31 -6.42
N GLU A 405 -1.51 1.66 -5.13
CA GLU A 405 -0.49 1.29 -4.14
C GLU A 405 -0.89 0.03 -3.34
N ILE A 406 -2.13 -0.41 -3.50
CA ILE A 406 -2.62 -1.66 -2.92
C ILE A 406 -1.82 -2.84 -3.47
N ALA A 407 -1.35 -3.72 -2.60
CA ALA A 407 -0.48 -4.85 -2.95
C ALA A 407 -1.04 -5.67 -4.14
N ALA A 408 -2.31 -6.06 -4.10
CA ALA A 408 -2.95 -6.87 -5.15
C ALA A 408 -2.94 -6.23 -6.55
N PHE A 409 -2.78 -4.90 -6.65
CA PHE A 409 -2.74 -4.20 -7.94
C PHE A 409 -1.34 -3.74 -8.30
N ARG A 410 -0.52 -3.36 -7.31
CA ARG A 410 0.85 -2.88 -7.48
C ARG A 410 1.82 -4.01 -7.83
N GLN A 411 1.72 -5.14 -7.14
CA GLN A 411 2.73 -6.20 -7.17
C GLN A 411 2.19 -7.47 -7.86
N PRO A 412 2.83 -7.95 -8.95
CA PRO A 412 2.38 -9.15 -9.66
C PRO A 412 2.27 -10.41 -8.79
N LEU A 413 3.18 -10.59 -7.83
CA LEU A 413 3.12 -11.72 -6.89
C LEU A 413 1.90 -11.62 -5.97
N ALA A 414 1.60 -10.43 -5.46
CA ALA A 414 0.47 -10.20 -4.58
C ALA A 414 -0.84 -10.33 -5.35
N SER A 415 -0.88 -9.95 -6.64
CA SER A 415 -2.01 -10.23 -7.52
C SER A 415 -2.28 -11.73 -7.66
N ALA A 416 -1.23 -12.53 -7.88
CA ALA A 416 -1.35 -13.99 -8.03
C ALA A 416 -1.75 -14.68 -6.71
N ALA A 417 -1.15 -14.28 -5.59
CA ALA A 417 -1.51 -14.76 -4.25
C ALA A 417 -2.95 -14.34 -3.87
N ALA A 418 -3.35 -13.09 -4.13
CA ALA A 418 -4.72 -12.61 -3.91
C ALA A 418 -5.73 -13.38 -4.77
N PHE A 419 -5.39 -13.70 -6.02
CA PHE A 419 -6.22 -14.54 -6.88
C PHE A 419 -6.40 -15.95 -6.30
N ALA A 420 -5.32 -16.58 -5.81
CA ALA A 420 -5.39 -17.88 -5.16
C ALA A 420 -6.26 -17.82 -3.88
N TYR A 421 -6.08 -16.79 -3.05
CA TYR A 421 -6.81 -16.57 -1.81
C TYR A 421 -8.32 -16.36 -2.06
N VAL A 422 -8.69 -15.37 -2.89
CA VAL A 422 -10.08 -15.07 -3.23
C VAL A 422 -10.72 -16.24 -3.98
N GLY A 423 -9.95 -16.91 -4.85
CA GLY A 423 -10.39 -18.11 -5.56
C GLY A 423 -10.69 -19.29 -4.63
N ALA A 424 -9.93 -19.47 -3.54
CA ALA A 424 -10.21 -20.49 -2.54
C ALA A 424 -11.50 -20.19 -1.75
N LEU A 425 -11.75 -18.92 -1.39
CA LEU A 425 -13.01 -18.50 -0.76
C LEU A 425 -14.21 -18.71 -1.70
N PHE A 426 -14.05 -18.37 -2.98
CA PHE A 426 -15.08 -18.63 -3.98
C PHE A 426 -15.34 -20.13 -4.16
N ALA A 427 -14.28 -20.94 -4.28
CA ALA A 427 -14.37 -22.40 -4.36
C ALA A 427 -15.06 -22.98 -3.12
N PHE A 428 -14.80 -22.45 -1.92
CA PHE A 428 -15.51 -22.81 -0.71
C PHE A 428 -17.02 -22.56 -0.89
N LEU A 429 -17.45 -21.35 -1.26
CA LEU A 429 -18.87 -21.02 -1.49
C LEU A 429 -19.54 -21.88 -2.58
N ARG A 430 -18.76 -22.47 -3.50
CA ARG A 430 -19.28 -23.39 -4.54
C ARG A 430 -19.29 -24.87 -4.12
N SER A 431 -18.38 -25.28 -3.25
CA SER A 431 -18.14 -26.69 -2.88
C SER A 431 -19.25 -27.38 -2.06
N GLY A 432 -20.26 -26.65 -1.59
CA GLY A 432 -21.53 -27.23 -1.15
C GLY A 432 -21.97 -26.87 0.28
N GLY A 433 -23.29 -26.89 0.51
CA GLY A 433 -23.88 -26.88 1.84
C GLY A 433 -25.34 -26.37 1.92
N SER A 434 -25.60 -25.11 1.61
CA SER A 434 -26.86 -24.45 2.04
C SER A 434 -27.72 -23.86 0.91
N MET A 435 -27.13 -23.51 -0.24
CA MET A 435 -27.87 -22.95 -1.39
C MET A 435 -28.51 -24.03 -2.28
N THR A 436 -28.03 -25.26 -2.23
CA THR A 436 -28.44 -26.33 -3.16
C THR A 436 -29.70 -27.05 -2.70
N GLU A 437 -29.89 -27.29 -1.40
CA GLU A 437 -31.15 -27.84 -0.88
C GLU A 437 -32.28 -26.81 -0.94
N SER A 438 -32.02 -25.52 -0.69
CA SER A 438 -33.05 -24.48 -0.81
C SER A 438 -33.47 -24.20 -2.25
N ARG A 439 -32.61 -24.42 -3.25
CA ARG A 439 -32.95 -24.18 -4.67
C ARG A 439 -33.59 -25.39 -5.35
N ALA A 440 -33.20 -26.61 -4.95
CA ALA A 440 -33.95 -27.81 -5.29
C ALA A 440 -35.33 -27.80 -4.63
N ALA A 441 -35.40 -27.36 -3.35
CA ALA A 441 -36.65 -27.14 -2.63
C ALA A 441 -37.47 -25.99 -3.23
N ASP A 442 -36.91 -24.83 -3.58
CA ASP A 442 -37.69 -23.73 -4.18
C ASP A 442 -38.23 -24.08 -5.58
N ILE A 443 -37.48 -24.87 -6.37
CA ILE A 443 -37.92 -25.32 -7.70
C ILE A 443 -38.93 -26.48 -7.60
N SER A 444 -38.79 -27.39 -6.63
CA SER A 444 -39.81 -28.42 -6.36
C SER A 444 -41.05 -27.84 -5.69
N LEU A 445 -40.89 -26.88 -4.77
CA LEU A 445 -41.97 -26.12 -4.13
C LEU A 445 -42.71 -25.26 -5.14
N GLN A 446 -42.07 -24.65 -6.15
CA GLN A 446 -42.83 -23.97 -7.22
C GLN A 446 -43.64 -24.93 -8.09
N LYS A 447 -43.27 -26.22 -8.16
CA LYS A 447 -43.99 -27.25 -8.89
C LYS A 447 -45.08 -27.93 -8.03
N GLU A 448 -44.93 -27.91 -6.71
CA GLU A 448 -45.86 -28.50 -5.72
C GLU A 448 -46.71 -27.46 -4.95
N ALA A 449 -46.46 -26.15 -5.11
CA ALA A 449 -47.22 -25.05 -4.49
C ALA A 449 -48.61 -24.84 -5.10
N ARG A 450 -49.33 -25.95 -5.32
CA ARG A 450 -50.79 -25.95 -5.28
C ARG A 450 -51.35 -26.48 -3.96
N PHE A 451 -50.60 -27.21 -3.14
CA PHE A 451 -51.07 -27.63 -1.82
C PHE A 451 -49.91 -27.81 -0.85
N ASP A 452 -49.98 -27.07 0.27
CA ASP A 452 -49.35 -27.27 1.58
C ASP A 452 -48.40 -26.18 2.09
N ALA A 453 -48.64 -25.85 3.37
CA ALA A 453 -48.08 -24.74 4.11
C ALA A 453 -46.57 -24.89 4.37
N ILE A 454 -45.84 -23.79 4.20
CA ILE A 454 -44.38 -23.69 4.37
C ILE A 454 -44.01 -23.93 5.85
N ALA A 455 -43.41 -25.09 6.15
CA ALA A 455 -42.77 -25.34 7.44
C ALA A 455 -41.45 -24.53 7.56
N PRO A 456 -41.14 -23.97 8.74
CA PRO A 456 -39.90 -23.20 8.94
C PRO A 456 -38.65 -24.11 8.86
N PRO A 457 -37.48 -23.57 8.42
CA PRO A 457 -36.24 -24.33 8.33
C PRO A 457 -35.78 -24.86 9.70
N LYS A 458 -35.17 -26.05 9.71
CA LYS A 458 -34.67 -26.70 10.93
C LYS A 458 -33.56 -25.85 11.57
N THR A 459 -33.53 -25.81 12.90
CA THR A 459 -32.59 -24.97 13.68
C THR A 459 -31.12 -25.22 13.35
N SER A 460 -30.72 -26.45 13.03
CA SER A 460 -29.33 -26.79 12.68
C SER A 460 -28.83 -26.12 11.39
N GLU A 461 -29.71 -25.93 10.40
CA GLU A 461 -29.34 -25.28 9.13
C GLU A 461 -29.10 -23.79 9.31
N THR A 462 -29.88 -23.14 10.17
CA THR A 462 -29.73 -21.70 10.48
C THR A 462 -28.39 -21.41 11.16
N HIS A 463 -27.96 -22.27 12.09
CA HIS A 463 -26.66 -22.15 12.76
C HIS A 463 -25.49 -22.39 11.79
N GLY A 464 -25.60 -23.38 10.89
CA GLY A 464 -24.57 -23.63 9.87
C GLY A 464 -24.37 -22.45 8.91
N ARG A 465 -25.47 -21.83 8.46
CA ARG A 465 -25.44 -20.62 7.59
C ARG A 465 -24.87 -19.40 8.31
N LEU A 466 -25.18 -19.25 9.60
CA LEU A 466 -24.61 -18.20 10.43
C LEU A 466 -23.08 -18.33 10.51
N LEU A 467 -22.58 -19.51 10.89
CA LEU A 467 -21.14 -19.80 11.01
C LEU A 467 -20.41 -19.65 9.67
N GLU A 468 -21.01 -20.11 8.58
CA GLU A 468 -20.48 -19.93 7.21
C GLU A 468 -20.19 -18.46 6.92
N ARG A 469 -21.17 -17.61 7.25
CA ARG A 469 -21.09 -16.18 6.99
C ARG A 469 -20.09 -15.48 7.89
N LEU A 470 -20.06 -15.80 9.19
CA LEU A 470 -19.07 -15.23 10.10
C LEU A 470 -17.65 -15.62 9.68
N GLY A 471 -17.42 -16.89 9.34
CA GLY A 471 -16.13 -17.37 8.83
C GLY A 471 -15.72 -16.67 7.54
N LEU A 472 -16.66 -16.44 6.62
CA LEU A 472 -16.41 -15.70 5.38
C LEU A 472 -16.03 -14.24 5.64
N VAL A 473 -16.73 -13.55 6.55
CA VAL A 473 -16.42 -12.14 6.89
C VAL A 473 -15.03 -12.03 7.48
N VAL A 474 -14.66 -12.92 8.42
CA VAL A 474 -13.32 -12.95 9.03
C VAL A 474 -12.25 -13.25 7.98
N ALA A 475 -12.47 -14.22 7.08
CA ALA A 475 -11.53 -14.53 6.01
C ALA A 475 -11.39 -13.38 4.99
N CYS A 476 -12.49 -12.69 4.66
CA CYS A 476 -12.46 -11.49 3.81
C CYS A 476 -11.70 -10.36 4.49
N ALA A 477 -11.87 -10.16 5.80
CA ALA A 477 -11.16 -9.13 6.55
C ALA A 477 -9.65 -9.35 6.50
N LEU A 478 -9.22 -10.60 6.71
CA LEU A 478 -7.81 -11.00 6.60
C LEU A 478 -7.29 -10.78 5.18
N GLY A 479 -8.07 -11.15 4.16
CA GLY A 479 -7.71 -10.88 2.76
C GLY A 479 -7.60 -9.39 2.44
N VAL A 480 -8.49 -8.56 3.01
CA VAL A 480 -8.45 -7.10 2.84
C VAL A 480 -7.23 -6.48 3.53
N ALA A 481 -6.90 -6.95 4.73
CA ALA A 481 -5.71 -6.49 5.44
C ALA A 481 -4.44 -6.81 4.64
N VAL A 482 -4.31 -8.03 4.11
CA VAL A 482 -3.07 -8.46 3.45
C VAL A 482 -2.95 -8.01 2.00
N PHE A 483 -4.05 -7.97 1.25
CA PHE A 483 -4.01 -7.76 -0.20
C PHE A 483 -4.67 -6.46 -0.68
N PHE A 484 -5.60 -5.89 0.09
CA PHE A 484 -6.46 -4.77 -0.37
C PHE A 484 -6.31 -3.48 0.46
N GLY A 485 -5.11 -3.24 1.01
CA GLY A 485 -4.73 -1.99 1.67
C GLY A 485 -5.33 -1.78 3.06
N GLY A 486 -5.90 -2.82 3.69
CA GLY A 486 -6.38 -2.80 5.07
C GLY A 486 -7.13 -1.53 5.46
N TRP A 487 -6.68 -0.90 6.55
CA TRP A 487 -7.22 0.33 7.13
C TRP A 487 -6.45 1.60 6.71
N GLN A 488 -5.68 1.56 5.62
CA GLN A 488 -4.98 2.74 5.11
C GLN A 488 -5.95 3.81 4.61
N LEU A 489 -5.66 5.07 4.96
CA LEU A 489 -6.40 6.23 4.47
C LEU A 489 -5.83 6.72 3.13
N PRO A 490 -6.68 7.19 2.20
CA PRO A 490 -6.22 7.80 0.96
C PRO A 490 -5.25 8.96 1.20
N GLY A 491 -4.22 9.08 0.37
CA GLY A 491 -3.23 10.17 0.45
C GLY A 491 -2.15 9.98 1.52
N GLY A 492 -1.98 8.77 2.07
CA GLY A 492 -0.92 8.48 3.04
C GLY A 492 -1.12 9.17 4.39
N VAL A 493 -2.34 9.60 4.69
CA VAL A 493 -2.65 10.26 5.96
C VAL A 493 -2.61 9.20 7.07
N GLU A 494 -1.65 9.34 7.98
CA GLU A 494 -1.66 8.52 9.18
C GLU A 494 -2.88 8.86 10.05
N PRO A 495 -3.65 7.86 10.51
CA PRO A 495 -4.80 8.09 11.37
C PRO A 495 -4.35 8.48 12.79
N ARG A 496 -3.91 9.73 12.96
CA ARG A 496 -3.56 10.31 14.26
C ARG A 496 -4.81 10.86 14.92
N GLY A 497 -5.15 10.33 16.09
CA GLY A 497 -6.31 10.71 16.88
C GLY A 497 -7.56 9.85 16.64
N PRO A 498 -8.51 9.86 17.59
CA PRO A 498 -9.60 8.89 17.64
C PRO A 498 -10.56 8.98 16.45
N ALA A 499 -10.77 10.19 15.90
CA ALA A 499 -11.65 10.39 14.76
C ALA A 499 -11.09 9.76 13.47
N LEU A 500 -9.82 9.99 13.16
CA LEU A 500 -9.20 9.40 11.97
C LEU A 500 -9.03 7.89 12.11
N GLN A 501 -8.76 7.38 13.32
CA GLN A 501 -8.75 5.95 13.60
C GLN A 501 -10.12 5.30 13.38
N ALA A 502 -11.21 5.97 13.81
CA ALA A 502 -12.56 5.50 13.54
C ALA A 502 -12.88 5.47 12.03
N VAL A 503 -12.43 6.47 11.27
CA VAL A 503 -12.57 6.49 9.80
C VAL A 503 -11.78 5.34 9.16
N ALA A 504 -10.55 5.10 9.58
CA ALA A 504 -9.72 4.00 9.11
C ALA A 504 -10.38 2.63 9.36
N ALA A 505 -10.91 2.42 10.57
CA ALA A 505 -11.66 1.22 10.93
C ALA A 505 -12.94 1.06 10.10
N LEU A 506 -13.70 2.14 9.89
CA LEU A 506 -14.91 2.13 9.07
C LEU A 506 -14.59 1.77 7.61
N LEU A 507 -13.52 2.32 7.04
CA LEU A 507 -13.07 2.01 5.69
C LEU A 507 -12.63 0.55 5.56
N PHE A 508 -11.93 0.02 6.56
CA PHE A 508 -11.54 -1.39 6.59
C PHE A 508 -12.75 -2.33 6.61
N VAL A 509 -13.75 -2.03 7.44
CA VAL A 509 -15.02 -2.75 7.45
C VAL A 509 -15.70 -2.63 6.08
N LEU A 510 -15.81 -1.42 5.52
CA LEU A 510 -16.43 -1.22 4.21
C LEU A 510 -15.76 -2.05 3.10
N LYS A 511 -14.42 -2.07 3.02
CA LYS A 511 -13.66 -2.89 2.07
C LYS A 511 -13.93 -4.39 2.28
N THR A 512 -13.99 -4.84 3.53
CA THR A 512 -14.32 -6.23 3.90
C THR A 512 -15.71 -6.62 3.38
N TRP A 513 -16.69 -5.73 3.55
CA TRP A 513 -18.05 -5.93 3.08
C TRP A 513 -18.17 -5.92 1.55
N ILE A 514 -17.39 -5.07 0.87
CA ILE A 514 -17.30 -5.07 -0.59
C ILE A 514 -16.77 -6.42 -1.09
N LEU A 515 -15.67 -6.93 -0.52
CA LEU A 515 -15.10 -8.21 -0.93
C LEU A 515 -16.06 -9.38 -0.66
N ALA A 516 -16.65 -9.45 0.54
CA ALA A 516 -17.63 -10.47 0.87
C ALA A 516 -18.87 -10.40 -0.04
N GLY A 517 -19.34 -9.19 -0.33
CA GLY A 517 -20.46 -8.93 -1.24
C GLY A 517 -20.18 -9.38 -2.67
N LEU A 518 -18.98 -9.10 -3.19
CA LEU A 518 -18.54 -9.56 -4.51
C LEU A 518 -18.49 -11.10 -4.58
N LEU A 519 -17.95 -11.76 -3.56
CA LEU A 519 -17.89 -13.22 -3.48
C LEU A 519 -19.29 -13.87 -3.44
N LEU A 520 -20.18 -13.34 -2.59
CA LEU A 520 -21.56 -13.82 -2.49
C LEU A 520 -22.36 -13.56 -3.77
N GLY A 521 -22.19 -12.38 -4.38
CA GLY A 521 -22.80 -12.04 -5.66
C GLY A 521 -22.33 -12.95 -6.79
N ALA A 522 -21.01 -13.18 -6.89
CA ALA A 522 -20.45 -14.10 -7.88
C ALA A 522 -20.96 -15.54 -7.65
N ALA A 523 -21.05 -16.00 -6.40
CA ALA A 523 -21.54 -17.33 -6.06
C ALA A 523 -23.03 -17.50 -6.38
N ALA A 524 -23.83 -16.43 -6.28
CA ALA A 524 -25.25 -16.43 -6.66
C ALA A 524 -25.46 -16.59 -8.18
N VAL A 525 -24.55 -16.04 -8.99
CA VAL A 525 -24.59 -16.10 -10.46
C VAL A 525 -24.05 -17.42 -11.00
N ALA A 526 -23.03 -18.00 -10.34
CA ALA A 526 -22.40 -19.25 -10.77
C ALA A 526 -23.29 -20.49 -10.56
N SER A 527 -23.09 -21.54 -11.36
CA SER A 527 -23.69 -22.86 -11.13
C SER A 527 -22.98 -23.59 -9.97
N PRO A 528 -23.68 -24.42 -9.18
CA PRO A 528 -23.07 -25.19 -8.10
C PRO A 528 -21.94 -26.07 -8.63
N TRP A 529 -20.88 -26.26 -7.85
CA TRP A 529 -19.75 -27.06 -8.29
C TRP A 529 -19.79 -28.45 -7.66
N ALA A 530 -19.62 -29.47 -8.50
CA ALA A 530 -19.35 -30.81 -8.02
C ALA A 530 -17.95 -30.85 -7.34
N PRO A 531 -17.70 -31.79 -6.40
CA PRO A 531 -16.39 -31.94 -5.77
C PRO A 531 -15.23 -32.06 -6.78
N ASP A 532 -15.46 -32.74 -7.92
CA ASP A 532 -14.48 -32.87 -9.00
C ASP A 532 -14.23 -31.55 -9.76
N GLU A 533 -15.22 -30.66 -9.83
CA GLU A 533 -15.07 -29.33 -10.43
C GLU A 533 -14.23 -28.43 -9.51
N VAL A 534 -14.49 -28.48 -8.21
CA VAL A 534 -13.67 -27.79 -7.21
C VAL A 534 -12.22 -28.28 -7.28
N ARG A 535 -12.00 -29.60 -7.30
CA ARG A 535 -10.65 -30.18 -7.43
C ARG A 535 -9.96 -29.73 -8.71
N ARG A 536 -10.67 -29.76 -9.86
CA ARG A 536 -10.13 -29.27 -11.14
C ARG A 536 -9.78 -27.79 -11.07
N PHE A 537 -10.60 -26.96 -10.44
CA PHE A 537 -10.33 -25.54 -10.28
C PHE A 537 -9.10 -25.29 -9.41
N VAL A 538 -8.99 -25.98 -8.27
CA VAL A 538 -7.81 -25.92 -7.39
C VAL A 538 -6.55 -26.28 -8.17
N VAL A 539 -6.53 -27.44 -8.84
CA VAL A 539 -5.33 -27.96 -9.51
C VAL A 539 -4.96 -27.16 -10.76
N ARG A 540 -5.93 -26.72 -11.56
CA ARG A 540 -5.66 -26.03 -12.82
C ARG A 540 -5.54 -24.51 -12.70
N ARG A 541 -5.99 -23.90 -11.60
CA ARG A 541 -6.02 -22.44 -11.44
C ARG A 541 -5.32 -21.99 -10.17
N LEU A 542 -5.71 -22.50 -9.00
CA LEU A 542 -5.19 -21.98 -7.73
C LEU A 542 -3.75 -22.41 -7.45
N LEU A 543 -3.42 -23.69 -7.65
CA LEU A 543 -2.04 -24.18 -7.45
C LEU A 543 -1.04 -23.53 -8.42
N PRO A 544 -1.31 -23.41 -9.73
CA PRO A 544 -0.43 -22.65 -10.63
C PRO A 544 -0.28 -21.18 -10.25
N ALA A 545 -1.33 -20.54 -9.71
CA ALA A 545 -1.26 -19.16 -9.24
C ALA A 545 -0.33 -19.01 -8.03
N LEU A 546 -0.38 -19.95 -7.07
CA LEU A 546 0.58 -19.99 -5.95
C LEU A 546 2.01 -20.23 -6.45
N VAL A 547 2.23 -21.22 -7.31
CA VAL A 547 3.56 -21.47 -7.87
C VAL A 547 4.11 -20.24 -8.63
N LEU A 548 3.24 -19.57 -9.39
CA LEU A 548 3.59 -18.32 -10.06
C LEU A 548 3.94 -17.21 -9.05
N ALA A 549 3.14 -17.05 -7.99
CA ALA A 549 3.42 -16.07 -6.93
C ALA A 549 4.79 -16.34 -6.27
N GLY A 550 5.08 -17.58 -5.88
CA GLY A 550 6.40 -17.97 -5.36
C GLY A 550 7.55 -17.72 -6.34
N ALA A 551 7.37 -18.04 -7.62
CA ALA A 551 8.37 -17.74 -8.65
C ALA A 551 8.59 -16.23 -8.84
N LEU A 552 7.51 -15.44 -8.78
CA LEU A 552 7.58 -13.98 -8.86
C LEU A 552 8.24 -13.37 -7.62
N VAL A 553 8.11 -13.96 -6.44
CA VAL A 553 8.88 -13.53 -5.25
C VAL A 553 10.38 -13.67 -5.50
N ALA A 554 10.83 -14.80 -6.04
CA ALA A 554 12.24 -15.01 -6.37
C ALA A 554 12.73 -14.04 -7.45
N LEU A 555 11.90 -13.79 -8.48
CA LEU A 555 12.22 -12.86 -9.55
C LEU A 555 12.26 -11.40 -9.08
N ALA A 556 11.29 -10.98 -8.27
CA ALA A 556 11.22 -9.63 -7.71
C ALA A 556 12.45 -9.31 -6.85
N ARG A 557 12.91 -10.28 -6.04
CA ARG A 557 14.15 -10.16 -5.28
C ARG A 557 15.39 -9.98 -6.16
N LYS A 558 15.40 -10.59 -7.35
CA LYS A 558 16.52 -10.49 -8.29
C LYS A 558 16.50 -9.18 -9.09
N LEU A 559 15.32 -8.73 -9.51
CA LEU A 559 15.16 -7.55 -10.35
C LEU A 559 15.15 -6.24 -9.55
N ALA A 560 14.65 -6.27 -8.31
CA ALA A 560 14.45 -5.11 -7.45
C ALA A 560 13.80 -3.93 -8.23
N PRO A 561 12.56 -4.11 -8.74
CA PRO A 561 11.89 -3.09 -9.53
C PRO A 561 11.75 -1.78 -8.74
N SER A 562 11.86 -0.64 -9.43
CA SER A 562 11.67 0.65 -8.79
C SER A 562 10.20 0.84 -8.37
N GLU A 563 9.98 1.57 -7.28
CA GLU A 563 8.64 1.91 -6.80
C GLU A 563 7.80 2.62 -7.88
N SER A 564 8.42 3.51 -8.65
CA SER A 564 7.76 4.21 -9.74
C SER A 564 7.24 3.28 -10.83
N LEU A 565 7.96 2.20 -11.12
CA LEU A 565 7.56 1.19 -12.10
C LEU A 565 6.38 0.37 -11.55
N GLU A 566 6.45 -0.06 -10.30
CA GLU A 566 5.37 -0.79 -9.65
C GLU A 566 4.09 0.05 -9.56
N ALA A 567 4.20 1.32 -9.18
CA ALA A 567 3.08 2.25 -9.13
C ALA A 567 2.48 2.48 -10.53
N ALA A 568 3.31 2.58 -11.57
CA ALA A 568 2.85 2.73 -12.95
C ALA A 568 2.07 1.49 -13.44
N LEU A 569 2.58 0.29 -13.13
CA LEU A 569 1.90 -0.97 -13.41
C LEU A 569 0.57 -1.06 -12.64
N GLY A 570 0.58 -0.71 -11.35
CA GLY A 570 -0.62 -0.66 -10.52
C GLY A 570 -1.68 0.29 -11.05
N ALA A 571 -1.28 1.51 -11.41
CA ALA A 571 -2.19 2.49 -12.01
C ALA A 571 -2.77 1.98 -13.33
N THR A 572 -1.97 1.28 -14.16
CA THR A 572 -2.45 0.69 -15.41
C THR A 572 -3.48 -0.41 -15.14
N ILE A 573 -3.21 -1.31 -14.20
CA ILE A 573 -4.10 -2.43 -13.84
C ILE A 573 -5.41 -1.92 -13.25
N VAL A 574 -5.35 -0.98 -12.30
CA VAL A 574 -6.55 -0.36 -11.70
C VAL A 574 -7.37 0.35 -12.77
N THR A 575 -6.74 1.13 -13.64
CA THR A 575 -7.45 1.83 -14.74
C THR A 575 -8.12 0.82 -15.69
N ALA A 576 -7.41 -0.22 -16.09
CA ALA A 576 -7.97 -1.30 -16.91
C ALA A 576 -9.17 -1.97 -16.23
N GLY A 577 -9.07 -2.23 -14.92
CA GLY A 577 -10.14 -2.79 -14.10
C GLY A 577 -11.37 -1.88 -14.03
N VAL A 578 -11.19 -0.58 -13.79
CA VAL A 578 -12.27 0.41 -13.78
C VAL A 578 -12.96 0.48 -15.13
N LEU A 579 -12.19 0.53 -16.23
CA LEU A 579 -12.74 0.51 -17.58
C LEU A 579 -13.53 -0.78 -17.86
N LEU A 580 -13.04 -1.93 -17.38
CA LEU A 580 -13.70 -3.22 -17.56
C LEU A 580 -15.02 -3.27 -16.78
N VAL A 581 -15.03 -2.80 -15.53
CA VAL A 581 -16.25 -2.70 -14.71
C VAL A 581 -17.25 -1.77 -15.37
N LEU A 582 -16.82 -0.59 -15.83
CA LEU A 582 -17.69 0.37 -16.52
C LEU A 582 -18.28 -0.22 -17.80
N ARG A 583 -17.45 -0.85 -18.65
CA ARG A 583 -17.90 -1.53 -19.88
C ARG A 583 -18.94 -2.60 -19.56
N THR A 584 -18.66 -3.44 -18.56
CA THR A 584 -19.54 -4.54 -18.15
C THR A 584 -20.86 -4.01 -17.60
N ALA A 585 -20.82 -2.96 -16.77
CA ALA A 585 -22.02 -2.34 -16.20
C ALA A 585 -22.92 -1.70 -17.28
N LEU A 586 -22.33 -1.01 -18.26
CA LEU A 586 -23.05 -0.44 -19.40
C LEU A 586 -23.71 -1.53 -20.25
N ARG A 587 -23.02 -2.65 -20.47
CA ARG A 587 -23.56 -3.81 -21.21
C ARG A 587 -24.67 -4.51 -20.46
N ILE A 588 -24.52 -4.73 -19.16
CA ILE A 588 -25.58 -5.30 -18.31
C ILE A 588 -26.80 -4.37 -18.31
N ARG A 589 -26.61 -3.05 -18.18
CA ARG A 589 -27.71 -2.07 -18.25
C ARG A 589 -28.44 -2.11 -19.59
N GLY A 590 -27.68 -2.14 -20.69
CA GLY A 590 -28.25 -2.27 -22.03
C GLY A 590 -28.96 -3.62 -22.25
N ALA A 591 -28.42 -4.71 -21.70
CA ALA A 591 -29.07 -6.01 -21.71
C ALA A 591 -30.38 -5.95 -20.91
N MET A 592 -30.40 -5.33 -19.73
CA MET A 592 -31.58 -5.17 -18.88
C MET A 592 -32.70 -4.36 -19.53
N SER A 593 -32.37 -3.36 -20.35
CA SER A 593 -33.37 -2.52 -21.03
C SER A 593 -33.96 -3.12 -22.30
N ARG A 594 -33.38 -4.20 -22.86
CA ARG A 594 -33.94 -4.88 -24.03
C ARG A 594 -35.11 -5.78 -23.60
N PRO A 595 -36.31 -5.68 -24.20
CA PRO A 595 -37.37 -6.64 -23.96
C PRO A 595 -36.85 -8.06 -24.26
N GLU A 596 -37.27 -9.06 -23.47
CA GLU A 596 -36.86 -10.44 -23.74
C GLU A 596 -37.20 -10.80 -25.18
N PRO A 597 -36.29 -11.44 -25.94
CA PRO A 597 -36.69 -12.05 -27.19
C PRO A 597 -37.75 -13.08 -26.83
N HIS A 598 -39.02 -12.76 -27.08
CA HIS A 598 -40.07 -13.76 -27.06
C HIS A 598 -39.58 -14.88 -27.97
N ALA A 599 -39.43 -16.09 -27.41
CA ALA A 599 -39.29 -17.27 -28.21
C ALA A 599 -40.48 -17.26 -29.18
N SER A 600 -40.21 -16.98 -30.44
CA SER A 600 -41.16 -17.19 -31.52
C SER A 600 -41.71 -18.60 -31.34
N PRO A 601 -43.04 -18.81 -31.32
CA PRO A 601 -43.62 -20.16 -31.22
C PRO A 601 -43.36 -21.03 -32.47
N PHE A 602 -42.50 -20.57 -33.39
CA PHE A 602 -42.14 -21.24 -34.64
C PHE A 602 -40.66 -21.62 -34.75
N LEU A 603 -39.94 -21.74 -33.62
CA LEU A 603 -38.60 -22.38 -33.56
C LEU A 603 -38.57 -23.56 -32.59
#